data_AF-A0A7C4R802-F1
#
_entry.id   AF-A0A7C4R802-F1
#
_cell.length_a   1.000
_cell.length_b   1.000
_cell.length_c   1.000
_cell.angle_alpha   90.00
_cell.angle_beta   90.00
_cell.angle_gamma   90.00
#
_symmetry.space_group_name_H-M   'P 1'
#
loop_
_entity.id
_entity.type
_entity.pdbx_description
1 polymer ?
#
loop_
_entity_poly.entity_id
_entity_poly.type
_entity_poly.pdbx_seq_one_letter_code
_entity_poly.pdbx_strand_id
1 'polypeptide(L)'
;MGFAVHAHKLSALVPRIRWGVREELLELLRLEGIGRVRARILYRHGYRGLKEVAEAELAELTKLPKIGPKIAQKIIDQAQKLLRRSSGAGGI
;
A
#
# COMPACT_ATOMS: atom_id res chain seq x y z
N MET A 1 0.32 -41.22 -18.09
CA MET A 1 0.06 -39.82 -18.48
C MET A 1 -1.14 -39.32 -17.67
N GLY A 2 -0.95 -38.41 -16.70
CA GLY A 2 -2.04 -38.05 -15.77
C GLY A 2 -1.84 -36.75 -14.98
N PHE A 3 -1.10 -35.78 -15.51
CA PHE A 3 -0.76 -34.54 -14.78
C PHE A 3 -1.42 -33.27 -15.36
N ALA A 4 -2.55 -33.38 -16.07
CA ALA A 4 -3.12 -32.21 -16.78
C ALA A 4 -4.38 -31.60 -16.14
N VAL A 5 -4.96 -32.19 -15.09
CA VAL A 5 -6.33 -31.78 -14.64
C VAL A 5 -6.35 -30.94 -13.35
N HIS A 6 -5.24 -30.81 -12.63
CA HIS A 6 -5.23 -30.11 -11.34
C HIS A 6 -4.79 -28.63 -11.39
N ALA A 7 -4.39 -28.12 -12.55
CA ALA A 7 -3.95 -26.73 -12.70
C ALA A 7 -5.09 -25.68 -12.69
N HIS A 8 -6.35 -26.10 -12.74
CA HIS A 8 -7.49 -25.18 -12.84
C HIS A 8 -7.82 -24.42 -11.53
N LYS A 9 -7.23 -24.80 -10.38
CA LYS A 9 -7.47 -24.10 -9.08
C LYS A 9 -6.38 -23.12 -8.66
N LEU A 10 -5.21 -23.12 -9.31
CA LEU A 10 -4.10 -22.22 -8.94
C LEU A 10 -4.20 -20.83 -9.57
N SER A 11 -4.80 -20.71 -10.76
CA SER A 11 -4.93 -19.43 -11.48
C SER A 11 -5.82 -18.40 -10.77
N ALA A 12 -6.73 -18.83 -9.89
CA ALA A 12 -7.59 -17.93 -9.11
C ALA A 12 -6.90 -17.31 -7.88
N LEU A 13 -5.74 -17.85 -7.45
CA LEU A 13 -4.94 -17.31 -6.34
C LEU A 13 -3.89 -16.29 -6.80
N VAL A 14 -3.46 -16.36 -8.06
CA VAL A 14 -2.49 -15.43 -8.65
C VAL A 14 -2.96 -13.96 -8.55
N PRO A 15 -4.25 -13.61 -8.76
CA PRO A 15 -4.74 -12.26 -8.51
C PRO A 15 -4.60 -11.87 -7.04
N ARG A 16 -4.88 -12.77 -6.07
CA ARG A 16 -4.79 -12.44 -4.63
C ARG A 16 -3.37 -12.12 -4.18
N ILE A 17 -2.37 -12.70 -4.85
CA ILE A 17 -0.95 -12.38 -4.64
C ILE A 17 -0.59 -11.07 -5.37
N ARG A 18 -1.05 -10.89 -6.61
CA ARG A 18 -0.85 -9.64 -7.41
C ARG A 18 -1.50 -8.41 -6.79
N TRP A 19 -2.69 -8.52 -6.20
CA TRP A 19 -3.36 -7.45 -5.44
C TRP A 19 -2.88 -7.39 -3.97
N GLY A 20 -2.20 -8.44 -3.50
CA GLY A 20 -1.77 -8.59 -2.11
C GLY A 20 -0.41 -7.97 -1.81
N VAL A 21 0.46 -7.84 -2.81
CA VAL A 21 1.85 -7.37 -2.65
C VAL A 21 2.37 -6.73 -3.94
N ARG A 22 1.78 -5.64 -4.44
CA ARG A 22 2.56 -4.76 -5.33
C ARG A 22 3.60 -4.03 -4.49
N GLU A 23 4.76 -3.70 -5.06
CA GLU A 23 5.82 -2.94 -4.37
C GLU A 23 5.28 -1.67 -3.72
N GLU A 24 4.33 -1.00 -4.38
CA GLU A 24 3.64 0.18 -3.86
C GLU A 24 2.84 -0.10 -2.57
N LEU A 25 2.28 -1.30 -2.39
CA LEU A 25 1.68 -1.72 -1.10
C LEU A 25 2.75 -1.97 -0.03
N LEU A 26 3.91 -2.52 -0.43
CA LEU A 26 5.05 -2.72 0.48
C LEU A 26 5.57 -1.39 1.01
N GLU A 27 5.58 -0.35 0.17
CA GLU A 27 5.96 1.00 0.60
C GLU A 27 4.97 1.57 1.62
N LEU A 28 3.66 1.36 1.44
CA LEU A 28 2.66 1.74 2.44
C LEU A 28 2.85 0.98 3.76
N LEU A 29 3.25 -0.29 3.71
CA LEU A 29 3.57 -1.08 4.89
C LEU A 29 4.84 -0.61 5.62
N ARG A 30 5.71 0.18 4.96
CA ARG A 30 6.86 0.81 5.63
C ARG A 30 6.44 1.96 6.55
N LEU A 31 5.23 2.48 6.39
CA LEU A 31 4.71 3.55 7.24
C LEU A 31 4.34 3.00 8.61
N GLU A 32 4.90 3.62 9.65
CA GLU A 32 4.74 3.17 11.01
C GLU A 32 3.31 3.48 11.49
N GLY A 33 2.53 2.44 11.75
CA GLY A 33 1.11 2.54 12.06
C GLY A 33 0.20 2.17 10.90
N ILE A 34 0.72 1.89 9.70
CA ILE A 34 -0.02 1.24 8.61
C ILE A 34 0.28 -0.27 8.60
N GLY A 35 -0.60 -1.02 9.25
CA GLY A 35 -0.62 -2.48 9.13
C GLY A 35 -1.39 -2.94 7.89
N ARG A 36 -1.41 -4.26 7.66
CA ARG A 36 -2.08 -4.93 6.52
C ARG A 36 -3.56 -4.57 6.36
N VAL A 37 -4.24 -4.17 7.44
CA VAL A 37 -5.66 -3.76 7.41
C VAL A 37 -5.81 -2.35 6.88
N ARG A 38 -5.05 -1.38 7.41
CA ARG A 38 -5.11 0.02 6.98
C ARG A 38 -4.55 0.21 5.56
N ALA A 39 -3.47 -0.51 5.24
CA ALA A 39 -2.92 -0.55 3.88
C ALA A 39 -3.97 -1.01 2.86
N ARG A 40 -4.82 -1.98 3.24
CA ARG A 40 -5.90 -2.47 2.36
C ARG A 40 -7.02 -1.47 2.18
N ILE A 41 -7.33 -0.71 3.23
CA ILE A 41 -8.34 0.35 3.18
C ILE A 41 -7.84 1.46 2.26
N LEU A 42 -6.61 1.92 2.46
CA LEU A 42 -5.94 2.89 1.59
C LEU A 42 -5.97 2.44 0.13
N TYR A 43 -5.54 1.21 -0.14
CA TYR A 43 -5.52 0.66 -1.49
C TYR A 43 -6.91 0.59 -2.14
N ARG A 44 -7.94 0.22 -1.35
CA ARG A 44 -9.34 0.20 -1.81
C ARG A 44 -9.88 1.59 -2.13
N HIS A 45 -9.38 2.62 -1.44
CA HIS A 45 -9.73 4.01 -1.68
C HIS A 45 -8.87 4.69 -2.76
N GLY A 46 -7.98 3.96 -3.42
CA GLY A 46 -7.18 4.47 -4.54
C GLY A 46 -5.78 4.96 -4.17
N TYR A 47 -5.42 4.93 -2.89
CA TYR A 47 -4.06 5.25 -2.43
C TYR A 47 -3.18 4.01 -2.57
N ARG A 48 -2.43 3.92 -3.67
CA ARG A 48 -1.64 2.72 -3.99
C ARG A 48 -0.18 2.84 -3.60
N GLY A 49 0.37 4.05 -3.58
CA GLY A 49 1.75 4.32 -3.18
C GLY A 49 1.93 5.49 -2.22
N LEU A 50 3.20 5.76 -1.88
CA LEU A 50 3.59 6.87 -0.99
C LEU A 50 3.24 8.23 -1.58
N LYS A 51 3.30 8.38 -2.91
CA LYS A 51 3.03 9.64 -3.60
C LYS A 51 1.58 10.06 -3.40
N GLU A 52 0.64 9.16 -3.67
CA GLU A 52 -0.79 9.41 -3.50
C GLU A 52 -1.15 9.65 -2.04
N VAL A 53 -0.47 8.99 -1.10
CA VAL A 53 -0.67 9.22 0.34
C VAL A 53 -0.08 10.56 0.78
N ALA A 54 1.04 11.00 0.21
CA ALA A 54 1.64 12.30 0.49
C ALA A 54 0.85 13.47 -0.12
N GLU A 55 0.19 13.23 -1.25
CA GLU A 55 -0.74 14.17 -1.90
C GLU A 55 -2.16 14.11 -1.30
N ALA A 56 -2.46 13.09 -0.49
CA ALA A 56 -3.75 12.96 0.17
C ALA A 56 -3.95 14.04 1.24
N GLU A 57 -5.16 14.59 1.30
CA GLU A 57 -5.53 15.48 2.39
C GLU A 57 -5.76 14.71 3.70
N LEU A 58 -5.40 15.36 4.82
CA LEU A 58 -5.66 14.84 6.16
C LEU A 58 -7.15 14.53 6.37
N ALA A 59 -8.03 15.36 5.83
CA ALA A 59 -9.47 15.18 5.92
C ALA A 59 -9.93 13.88 5.23
N GLU A 60 -9.42 13.60 4.04
CA GLU A 60 -9.72 12.37 3.28
C GLU A 60 -9.21 11.13 4.00
N LEU A 61 -8.00 11.18 4.54
CA LEU A 61 -7.46 10.07 5.33
C LEU A 61 -8.21 9.85 6.65
N THR A 62 -8.71 10.92 7.28
CA THR A 62 -9.49 10.84 8.52
C THR A 62 -10.91 10.33 8.28
N LYS A 63 -11.46 10.48 7.06
CA LYS A 63 -12.72 9.84 6.65
C LYS A 63 -12.58 8.32 6.54
N LEU A 64 -11.36 7.78 6.42
CA LEU A 64 -11.15 6.35 6.27
C LEU A 64 -11.38 5.60 7.59
N PRO A 65 -12.08 4.45 7.56
CA PRO A 65 -12.29 3.66 8.75
C PRO A 65 -10.94 3.17 9.31
N LYS A 66 -10.77 3.25 10.63
CA LYS A 66 -9.55 2.87 11.38
C LYS A 66 -8.33 3.79 11.21
N ILE A 67 -8.46 4.92 10.50
CA ILE A 67 -7.42 5.95 10.40
C ILE A 67 -7.92 7.19 11.13
N GLY A 68 -7.34 7.47 12.29
CA GLY A 68 -7.63 8.68 13.06
C GLY A 68 -6.73 9.85 12.62
N PRO A 69 -7.04 11.09 13.04
CA PRO A 69 -6.32 12.30 12.60
C PRO A 69 -4.83 12.27 12.97
N LYS A 70 -4.49 11.74 14.14
CA LYS A 70 -3.07 11.57 14.57
C LYS A 70 -2.30 10.62 13.64
N ILE A 71 -2.96 9.55 13.20
CA ILE A 71 -2.35 8.53 12.34
C ILE A 71 -2.23 9.07 10.92
N ALA A 72 -3.29 9.71 10.41
CA ALA A 72 -3.28 10.36 9.10
C ALA A 72 -2.13 11.36 8.97
N GLN A 73 -1.95 12.24 9.97
CA GLN A 73 -0.87 13.23 9.96
C GLN A 73 0.51 12.56 9.96
N LYS A 74 0.70 11.53 10.80
CA LYS A 74 1.97 10.79 10.90
C LYS A 74 2.32 10.09 9.58
N ILE A 75 1.34 9.50 8.91
CA ILE A 75 1.51 8.79 7.64
C ILE A 75 1.90 9.77 6.52
N ILE A 76 1.22 10.91 6.41
CA ILE A 76 1.54 11.93 5.39
C ILE A 76 2.97 12.43 5.57
N ASP A 77 3.35 12.79 6.80
CA ASP A 77 4.71 13.26 7.12
C ASP A 77 5.78 12.21 6.76
N GLN A 78 5.54 10.96 7.15
CA GLN A 78 6.44 9.86 6.81
C GLN A 78 6.51 9.59 5.30
N ALA A 79 5.38 9.66 4.59
CA ALA A 79 5.34 9.47 3.14
C ALA A 79 6.14 10.56 2.42
N GLN A 80 5.96 11.83 2.81
CA GLN A 80 6.76 12.96 2.29
C GLN A 80 8.25 12.79 2.58
N LYS A 81 8.60 12.36 3.79
CA LYS A 81 10.00 12.10 4.18
C LYS A 81 10.65 10.97 3.38
N LEU A 82 9.90 9.90 3.09
CA LEU A 82 10.36 8.78 2.27
C LEU A 82 10.51 9.17 0.80
N LEU A 83 9.55 9.92 0.24
CA LEU A 83 9.62 10.43 -1.13
C LEU A 83 10.85 11.31 -1.34
N ARG A 84 11.11 12.23 -0.40
CA ARG A 84 12.29 13.10 -0.44
C ARG A 84 13.62 12.33 -0.32
N ARG A 85 13.59 11.14 0.29
CA ARG A 85 14.78 10.28 0.42
C ARG A 85 15.03 9.42 -0.82
N SER A 86 13.97 9.00 -1.52
CA SER A 86 14.09 8.25 -2.77
C SER A 86 14.63 9.10 -3.92
N SER A 87 14.44 10.42 -3.90
CA SER A 87 15.05 11.35 -4.88
C SER A 87 16.59 11.43 -4.79
N GLY A 88 17.19 10.94 -3.70
CA GLY A 88 18.63 10.98 -3.44
C GLY A 88 19.36 9.64 -3.62
N ALA A 89 18.68 8.60 -4.12
CA ALA A 89 19.24 7.24 -4.22
C ALA A 89 19.06 6.68 -5.65
N GLY A 90 19.56 7.43 -6.63
CA GLY A 90 19.77 6.96 -8.01
C GLY A 90 21.23 7.20 -8.38
N GLY A 91 22.13 6.59 -7.63
CA GLY A 91 23.57 6.66 -7.84
C GLY A 91 24.17 5.27 -7.60
N ILE A 92 24.03 4.41 -8.60
CA ILE A 92 24.94 3.34 -9.01
C ILE A 92 24.75 3.09 -10.50
#